data_AF-A0A445AL81-F1
#
_entry.id   AF-A0A445AL81-F1
#
_cell.length_a   1.000
_cell.length_b   1.000
_cell.length_c   1.000
_cell.angle_alpha   90.00
_cell.angle_beta   90.00
_cell.angle_gamma   90.00
#
_symmetry.space_group_name_H-M   'P 1'
#
loop_
_entity.id
_entity.type
_entity.pdbx_description
1 polymer ?
#
loop_
_entity_poly.entity_id
_entity_poly.type
_entity_poly.pdbx_seq_one_letter_code
_entity_poly.pdbx_strand_id
1 'polypeptide(L)'
;MASVFKVYERDFPPIPDEKMWPPWYGARLKPNSAMRRKVLGRPVSTQIRNEMDAIERAEKRCRLCRRKGHTRRGCPNAPHSDP
;
A
#
# COMPACT_ATOMS: atom_id res chain seq x y z
N MET A 1 -29.82 9.88 -1.87
CA MET A 1 -28.37 10.13 -2.07
C MET A 1 -28.03 10.72 -3.44
N ALA A 2 -28.94 10.80 -4.42
CA ALA A 2 -28.62 11.33 -5.76
C ALA A 2 -28.53 12.87 -5.86
N SER A 3 -29.07 13.64 -4.89
CA SER A 3 -29.11 15.10 -5.01
C SER A 3 -27.77 15.79 -4.74
N VAL A 4 -26.90 15.20 -3.90
CA VAL A 4 -25.59 15.77 -3.56
C VAL A 4 -24.62 15.66 -4.74
N PHE A 5 -24.70 14.58 -5.53
CA PHE A 5 -23.83 14.35 -6.68
C PHE A 5 -24.06 15.37 -7.80
N LYS A 6 -25.29 15.85 -8.00
CA LYS A 6 -25.60 16.84 -9.04
C LYS A 6 -24.91 18.20 -8.83
N VAL A 7 -24.58 18.56 -7.58
CA VAL A 7 -23.89 19.82 -7.28
C VAL A 7 -22.43 19.76 -7.75
N TYR A 8 -21.79 18.60 -7.60
CA TYR A 8 -20.37 18.41 -7.94
C TYR A 8 -20.14 18.04 -9.40
N GLU A 9 -21.18 17.61 -10.12
CA GLU A 9 -21.08 17.21 -11.53
C GLU A 9 -20.54 18.32 -12.43
N ARG A 10 -20.90 19.58 -12.16
CA ARG A 10 -20.39 20.74 -12.92
C ARG A 10 -18.91 21.00 -12.65
N ASP A 11 -18.49 20.84 -11.39
CA ASP A 11 -17.16 21.25 -10.94
C ASP A 11 -16.14 20.10 -11.08
N PHE A 12 -16.61 18.85 -11.14
CA PHE A 12 -15.81 17.63 -11.27
C PHE A 12 -16.39 16.73 -12.37
N PRO A 13 -16.20 17.09 -13.65
CA PRO A 13 -16.59 16.24 -14.75
C PRO A 13 -15.82 14.90 -14.69
N PRO A 14 -16.37 13.82 -15.28
CA PRO A 14 -15.68 12.54 -15.39
C PRO A 14 -14.30 12.69 -16.03
N ILE A 15 -13.32 11.94 -15.54
CA ILE A 15 -11.98 11.89 -16.14
C ILE A 15 -12.13 11.29 -17.55
N PRO A 16 -11.66 11.97 -18.61
CA PRO A 16 -11.78 11.46 -19.97
C PRO A 16 -10.89 10.24 -20.18
N ASP A 17 -11.14 9.49 -21.27
CA ASP A 17 -10.28 8.37 -21.66
C ASP A 17 -8.81 8.78 -21.81
N GLU A 18 -7.90 7.87 -21.49
CA GLU A 18 -6.44 8.11 -21.53
C GLU A 18 -5.96 8.62 -22.91
N LYS A 19 -6.63 8.19 -23.99
CA LYS A 19 -6.35 8.63 -25.37
C LYS A 19 -6.65 10.11 -25.63
N MET A 20 -7.50 10.72 -24.81
CA MET A 20 -7.94 12.12 -24.90
C MET A 20 -7.11 13.03 -23.99
N TRP A 21 -6.18 12.48 -23.20
CA TRP A 21 -5.37 13.28 -22.30
C TRP A 21 -4.39 14.14 -23.10
N PRO A 22 -4.26 15.44 -22.77
CA PRO A 22 -3.26 16.28 -23.41
C PRO A 22 -1.86 15.73 -23.11
N PRO A 23 -0.87 15.94 -24.00
CA PRO A 23 0.51 15.58 -23.71
C PRO A 23 0.98 16.24 -22.41
N TRP A 24 1.66 15.47 -21.56
CA TRP A 24 2.18 16.00 -20.30
C TRP A 24 3.38 16.92 -20.56
N TYR A 25 3.20 18.22 -20.33
CA TYR A 25 4.26 19.24 -20.44
C TYR A 25 4.88 19.65 -19.09
N GLY A 26 4.45 19.02 -17.99
CA GLY A 26 4.95 19.36 -16.65
C GLY A 26 6.38 18.88 -16.42
N ALA A 27 7.14 19.65 -15.64
CA ALA A 27 8.44 19.19 -15.17
C ALA A 27 8.28 17.85 -14.43
N ARG A 28 9.12 16.87 -14.76
CA ARG A 28 9.17 15.62 -13.99
C ARG A 28 9.68 15.95 -12.59
N LEU A 29 8.76 16.05 -11.64
CA LEU A 29 9.07 16.22 -10.22
C LEU A 29 9.70 14.94 -9.69
N LYS A 30 11.00 14.75 -9.94
CA LYS A 30 11.78 13.74 -9.26
C LYS A 30 12.18 14.32 -7.90
N PRO A 31 11.87 13.65 -6.78
CA PRO A 31 12.41 14.05 -5.48
C PRO A 31 13.93 14.08 -5.56
N ASN A 32 14.54 15.18 -5.11
CA ASN A 32 15.99 15.33 -5.03
C ASN A 32 16.56 14.13 -4.26
N SER A 33 17.44 13.36 -4.90
CA SER A 33 18.04 12.15 -4.31
C SER A 33 18.77 12.46 -3.01
N ALA A 34 19.41 13.62 -2.90
CA ALA A 34 20.13 14.06 -1.70
C ALA A 34 19.20 14.47 -0.55
N MET A 35 17.97 14.89 -0.86
CA MET A 35 16.94 15.24 0.14
C MET A 35 16.02 14.06 0.47
N ARG A 36 16.23 12.89 -0.15
CA ARG A 36 15.52 11.69 0.28
C ARG A 36 15.92 11.41 1.72
N ARG A 37 14.92 11.16 2.58
CA ARG A 37 15.21 10.60 3.91
C ARG A 37 16.11 9.39 3.66
N LYS A 38 17.30 9.40 4.25
CA LYS A 38 18.15 8.21 4.33
C LYS A 38 17.25 7.09 4.87
N VAL A 39 17.38 5.88 4.34
CA VAL A 39 16.67 4.71 4.85
C VAL A 39 17.25 4.35 6.23
N LEU A 40 17.07 5.23 7.21
CA LEU A 40 16.83 4.80 8.56
C LEU A 40 15.47 4.14 8.44
N GLY A 41 15.43 2.82 8.59
CA GLY A 41 14.17 2.07 8.55
C GLY A 41 13.13 2.68 9.49
N ARG A 42 11.92 2.13 9.50
CA ARG A 42 10.90 2.55 10.46
C ARG A 42 11.53 2.58 11.87
N PRO A 43 11.46 3.70 12.61
CA PRO A 43 11.89 3.73 13.99
C PRO A 43 11.25 2.56 14.74
N VAL A 44 12.03 1.85 15.55
CA VAL A 44 11.50 0.79 16.39
C VAL A 44 10.43 1.44 17.27
N SER A 45 9.21 0.92 17.22
CA SER A 45 8.16 1.41 18.11
C SER A 45 8.59 1.15 19.54
N THR A 46 8.70 2.21 20.33
CA THR A 46 8.89 2.14 21.79
C THR A 46 7.56 2.05 22.54
N GLN A 47 6.44 2.02 21.81
CA GLN A 47 5.11 1.98 22.40
C GLN A 47 4.89 0.63 23.10
N ILE A 48 4.56 0.72 24.40
CA ILE A 48 4.05 -0.39 25.20
C ILE A 48 2.65 -0.71 24.68
N ARG A 49 2.40 -1.97 24.32
CA ARG A 49 1.09 -2.41 23.84
C ARG A 49 0.10 -2.48 24.99
N ASN A 50 -1.05 -1.84 24.83
CA ASN A 50 -2.17 -1.95 25.77
C ASN A 50 -3.29 -2.83 25.20
N GLU A 51 -4.34 -3.07 25.97
CA GLU A 51 -5.46 -3.94 25.57
C GLU A 51 -6.21 -3.43 24.34
N MET A 52 -6.28 -2.11 24.11
CA MET A 52 -6.85 -1.54 22.87
C MET A 52 -6.01 -1.85 21.62
N ASP A 53 -4.70 -2.12 21.79
CA ASP A 53 -3.81 -2.58 20.72
C ASP A 53 -3.83 -4.11 20.55
N ALA A 54 -4.52 -4.83 21.44
CA ALA A 54 -4.72 -6.26 21.35
C ALA A 54 -5.76 -6.55 20.26
N ILE A 55 -5.32 -6.49 19.00
CA ILE A 55 -6.06 -7.11 17.91
C ILE A 55 -6.07 -8.62 18.22
N GLU A 56 -7.26 -9.22 18.34
CA GLU A 56 -7.42 -10.67 18.38
C GLU A 56 -6.52 -11.25 17.30
N ARG A 57 -5.55 -12.09 17.70
CA ARG A 57 -4.52 -12.59 16.80
C ARG A 57 -5.19 -13.45 15.73
N ALA A 58 -5.65 -12.82 14.65
CA ALA A 58 -6.20 -13.51 13.51
C ALA A 58 -5.20 -14.59 13.08
N GLU A 59 -5.71 -15.81 12.89
CA GLU A 59 -4.85 -16.94 12.57
C GLU A 59 -3.94 -16.59 11.39
N LYS A 60 -2.64 -16.56 11.68
CA LYS A 60 -1.63 -16.14 10.71
C LYS A 60 -1.69 -17.10 9.53
N ARG A 61 -1.98 -16.57 8.35
CA ARG A 61 -1.91 -17.29 7.08
C ARG A 61 -0.52 -17.13 6.47
N CYS A 62 -0.04 -18.17 5.81
CA CYS A 62 1.19 -18.12 5.05
C CYS A 62 1.12 -17.00 4.00
N ARG A 63 2.16 -16.15 3.92
CA ARG A 63 2.20 -15.04 2.95
C ARG A 63 2.30 -15.51 1.50
N LEU A 64 2.79 -16.74 1.27
CA LEU A 64 2.92 -17.33 -0.07
C LEU A 64 1.63 -18.03 -0.49
N CYS A 65 1.22 -19.09 0.22
CA CYS A 65 0.10 -19.93 -0.19
C CYS A 65 -1.24 -19.60 0.49
N ARG A 66 -1.29 -18.61 1.39
CA ARG A 66 -2.48 -18.18 2.14
C ARG A 66 -3.15 -19.24 3.03
N ARG A 67 -2.53 -20.41 3.22
CA ARG A 67 -3.00 -21.46 4.14
C ARG A 67 -2.59 -21.16 5.60
N LYS A 68 -3.40 -21.62 6.55
CA LYS A 68 -3.11 -21.53 8.00
C LYS A 68 -2.06 -22.60 8.39
N GLY A 69 -1.51 -22.51 9.60
CA GLY A 69 -0.62 -23.53 10.17
C GLY A 69 0.87 -23.35 9.91
N HIS A 70 1.28 -22.47 8.99
CA HIS A 70 2.71 -22.18 8.76
C HIS A 70 2.93 -20.74 8.30
N THR A 71 4.16 -20.24 8.49
CA THR A 71 4.61 -18.95 7.97
C THR A 71 5.33 -19.13 6.64
N ARG A 72 5.67 -18.02 5.95
CA ARG A 72 6.40 -18.06 4.66
C ARG A 72 7.65 -18.94 4.67
N ARG A 73 8.39 -19.00 5.80
CA ARG A 73 9.65 -19.75 5.92
C ARG A 73 9.46 -21.26 5.87
N GLY A 74 8.33 -21.76 6.35
CA GLY A 74 7.97 -23.19 6.31
C GLY A 74 6.96 -23.49 5.22
N CYS A 75 6.87 -22.67 4.17
CA CYS A 75 5.93 -22.92 3.10
C CYS A 75 6.48 -24.01 2.17
N PRO A 76 5.75 -25.10 1.92
CA PRO A 76 6.17 -26.10 0.94
C PRO A 76 6.23 -25.55 -0.49
N ASN A 77 5.54 -24.44 -0.74
CA ASN A 77 5.60 -23.71 -2.02
C ASN A 77 6.69 -22.63 -2.00
N ALA A 78 7.55 -22.58 -0.99
CA ALA A 78 8.71 -21.70 -1.03
C ALA A 78 9.63 -22.17 -2.17
N PRO A 79 10.18 -21.25 -2.98
CA PRO A 79 11.22 -21.64 -3.92
C PRO A 79 12.35 -22.26 -3.11
N HIS A 80 12.75 -23.48 -3.47
CA HIS A 80 13.99 -24.05 -2.95
C HIS A 80 15.07 -23.01 -3.23
N SER A 81 15.71 -22.56 -2.16
CA SER A 81 16.87 -21.70 -2.29
C SER A 81 17.96 -22.63 -2.81
N ASP A 82 18.10 -22.72 -4.13
CA ASP A 82 19.31 -23.30 -4.70
C ASP A 82 20.49 -22.41 -4.27
N PRO A 83 21.59 -23.00 -3.78
CA PRO A 83 22.75 -22.27 -3.28
C PRO A 83 23.38 -21.32 -4.30
#